data_AF-A0A923J0G9-F1
#
_entry.id   AF-A0A923J0G9-F1
#
_cell.length_a   1.000
_cell.length_b   1.000
_cell.length_c   1.000
_cell.angle_alpha   90.00
_cell.angle_beta   90.00
_cell.angle_gamma   90.00
#
_symmetry.space_group_name_H-M   'P 1'
#
loop_
_entity.id
_entity.type
_entity.pdbx_description
1 polymer ?
#
loop_
_entity_poly.entity_id
_entity_poly.type
_entity_poly.pdbx_seq_one_letter_code
_entity_poly.pdbx_strand_id
1 'polypeptide(L)'
;MGLFNFFRGNKNENNDYKKATYEKGPFMITCPFCFKKFKTDQVVFRASHYENGDPEYEKNVDELLNEYNKKVGKGILGEINPIIIPKGLPEKNKVRVDGGLIEIRDKYDIATSERLCPFCHNELPITSGRGPSKIISVVGASQVGKSVYMTTLLYVLERYSCQRIDASLIAGSSLYNDEIRENQERIFEKNLMLDPTPKQHVEPLIENMKFRDDKIAPITFIFYDIPGEGMTDKDYIEKHGEHIKNSDGIIFLVDPLQMKTLRKKISLMNKEFKGDFTQKYQEPKDIIVYLFENFISKQSKEKTNIPTAVVVTKSDMLKNLNDEEYINKSSNIFRNYEHKELFNLNEFENIDGEVRKFLSKADAPFKSAMDTYFETTGYFAVSSLGCNPQNLKIDGSSSINPLRVDEPFLWLLYRMNYLDGGRQ
;
A
#
# COMPACT_ATOMS: atom_id res chain seq x y z
N MET A 1 -50.08 33.08 30.80
CA MET A 1 -50.67 31.77 31.15
C MET A 1 -50.38 30.85 29.98
N GLY A 2 -49.58 29.80 30.01
CA GLY A 2 -49.17 28.84 31.04
C GLY A 2 -48.95 27.54 30.25
N LEU A 3 -47.70 27.11 30.05
CA LEU A 3 -47.05 25.97 30.72
C LEU A 3 -47.54 24.56 30.29
N PHE A 4 -46.58 23.84 29.67
CA PHE A 4 -46.19 22.43 29.84
C PHE A 4 -47.17 21.27 29.59
N ASN A 5 -46.80 20.41 28.62
CA ASN A 5 -46.23 19.06 28.82
C ASN A 5 -45.94 18.43 27.44
N PHE A 6 -45.08 17.45 27.17
CA PHE A 6 -43.89 16.80 27.74
C PHE A 6 -43.75 15.48 26.92
N PHE A 7 -42.63 15.30 26.21
CA PHE A 7 -42.02 14.04 25.72
C PHE A 7 -42.86 12.87 25.14
N ARG A 8 -42.56 12.55 23.87
CA ARG A 8 -42.17 11.22 23.32
C ARG A 8 -41.65 11.49 21.90
N GLY A 9 -40.36 11.43 21.60
CA GLY A 9 -39.49 10.27 21.79
C GLY A 9 -39.56 9.40 20.54
N ASN A 10 -38.84 9.78 19.48
CA ASN A 10 -38.34 8.86 18.47
C ASN A 10 -36.97 9.37 17.99
N LYS A 11 -35.95 9.04 18.79
CA LYS A 11 -34.60 8.89 18.28
C LYS A 11 -34.62 7.70 17.32
N ASN A 12 -34.62 7.96 16.02
CA ASN A 12 -34.03 6.99 15.10
C ASN A 12 -32.52 7.17 15.23
N GLU A 13 -31.91 6.38 16.10
CA GLU A 13 -30.46 6.17 16.10
C GLU A 13 -30.13 5.45 14.78
N ASN A 14 -29.56 6.18 13.83
CA ASN A 14 -29.06 5.64 12.56
C ASN A 14 -27.90 4.68 12.86
N ASN A 15 -28.24 3.39 13.05
CA ASN A 15 -27.31 2.28 12.95
C ASN A 15 -26.94 2.05 11.47
N ASP A 16 -26.15 2.95 10.90
CA ASP A 16 -25.69 2.84 9.50
C ASP A 16 -24.52 1.85 9.41
N TYR A 17 -24.81 0.56 9.66
CA TYR A 17 -23.91 -0.54 9.31
C TYR A 17 -23.82 -0.65 7.78
N LYS A 18 -22.61 -0.61 7.24
CA LYS A 18 -22.35 -0.75 5.80
C LYS A 18 -21.63 -2.07 5.53
N LYS A 19 -22.37 -3.02 4.97
CA LYS A 19 -21.87 -4.34 4.58
C LYS A 19 -21.00 -4.26 3.31
N ALA A 20 -19.86 -4.94 3.33
CA ALA A 20 -19.00 -5.19 2.19
C ALA A 20 -19.71 -6.08 1.17
N THR A 21 -19.65 -5.67 -0.10
CA THR A 21 -20.33 -6.37 -1.19
C THR A 21 -19.48 -7.47 -1.81
N TYR A 22 -18.15 -7.39 -1.67
CA TYR A 22 -17.12 -8.27 -2.25
C TYR A 22 -17.23 -8.47 -3.78
N GLU A 23 -16.11 -8.34 -4.50
CA GLU A 23 -16.11 -8.61 -5.94
C GLU A 23 -16.36 -10.09 -6.25
N LYS A 24 -17.13 -10.36 -7.31
CA LYS A 24 -17.40 -11.73 -7.82
C LYS A 24 -16.79 -11.90 -9.21
N GLY A 25 -16.27 -13.09 -9.48
CA GLY A 25 -15.62 -13.40 -10.74
C GLY A 25 -16.56 -13.45 -11.97
N PRO A 26 -16.00 -13.59 -13.19
CA PRO A 26 -14.59 -13.83 -13.48
C PRO A 26 -13.72 -12.58 -13.28
N PHE A 27 -12.52 -12.77 -12.74
CA PHE A 27 -11.60 -11.68 -12.42
C PHE A 27 -10.66 -11.37 -13.58
N MET A 28 -10.55 -10.10 -13.94
CA MET A 28 -9.53 -9.62 -14.86
C MET A 28 -8.17 -9.61 -14.15
N ILE A 29 -7.12 -10.03 -14.85
CA ILE A 29 -5.74 -9.92 -14.37
C ILE A 29 -5.25 -8.51 -14.67
N THR A 30 -4.71 -7.81 -13.66
CA THR A 30 -3.91 -6.61 -13.84
C THR A 30 -2.46 -6.99 -13.57
N CYS A 31 -1.58 -6.84 -14.57
CA CYS A 31 -0.15 -7.12 -14.37
C CYS A 31 0.47 -6.10 -13.39
N PRO A 32 1.16 -6.54 -12.32
CA PRO A 32 1.84 -5.65 -11.37
C PRO A 32 3.14 -5.06 -11.92
N PHE A 33 3.45 -5.24 -13.20
CA PHE A 33 4.69 -4.72 -13.78
C PHE A 33 4.38 -3.72 -14.89
N CYS A 34 3.47 -4.07 -15.80
CA CYS A 34 3.12 -3.23 -16.94
C CYS A 34 1.69 -2.68 -16.90
N PHE A 35 0.92 -2.96 -15.84
CA PHE A 35 -0.45 -2.46 -15.60
C PHE A 35 -1.49 -2.83 -16.68
N LYS A 36 -1.11 -3.63 -17.67
CA LYS A 36 -2.05 -4.14 -18.68
C LYS A 36 -3.06 -5.08 -18.02
N LYS A 37 -4.32 -4.89 -18.42
CA LYS A 37 -5.44 -5.72 -18.00
C LYS A 37 -5.77 -6.75 -19.08
N PHE A 38 -5.91 -8.01 -18.69
CA PHE A 38 -6.22 -9.12 -19.59
C PHE A 38 -6.98 -10.24 -18.89
N LYS A 39 -7.59 -11.10 -19.68
CA LYS A 39 -8.36 -12.25 -19.20
C LYS A 39 -7.44 -13.42 -18.88
N THR A 40 -7.93 -14.35 -18.06
CA THR A 40 -7.23 -15.57 -17.64
C THR A 40 -6.80 -16.48 -18.78
N ASP A 41 -7.49 -16.45 -19.92
CA ASP A 41 -7.18 -17.22 -21.14
C ASP A 41 -6.08 -16.59 -22.00
N GLN A 42 -5.69 -15.34 -21.73
CA GLN A 42 -4.60 -14.65 -22.40
C GLN A 42 -3.24 -14.83 -21.72
N VAL A 43 -3.21 -15.48 -20.55
CA VAL A 43 -1.97 -15.82 -19.84
C VAL A 43 -1.10 -16.71 -20.74
N VAL A 44 0.20 -16.45 -20.75
CA VAL A 44 1.20 -17.30 -21.41
C VAL A 44 2.09 -17.95 -20.35
N PHE A 45 2.87 -18.97 -20.72
CA PHE A 45 3.66 -19.75 -19.76
C PHE A 45 5.12 -19.83 -20.21
N ARG A 46 6.05 -19.89 -19.26
CA ARG A 46 7.44 -20.29 -19.55
C ARG A 46 7.51 -21.81 -19.63
N ALA A 47 8.14 -22.36 -20.67
CA ALA A 47 8.42 -23.78 -20.72
C ALA A 47 9.39 -24.17 -19.59
N SER A 48 9.14 -25.31 -18.92
CA SER A 48 10.04 -25.83 -17.87
C SER A 48 11.26 -26.57 -18.45
N HIS A 49 11.28 -26.80 -19.76
CA HIS A 49 12.38 -27.43 -20.49
C HIS A 49 12.63 -26.73 -21.83
N TYR A 50 13.63 -27.22 -22.56
CA TYR A 50 13.93 -26.84 -23.94
C TYR A 50 14.29 -28.09 -24.76
N GLU A 51 14.07 -28.06 -26.07
CA GLU A 51 14.37 -29.18 -26.98
C GLU A 51 15.21 -28.69 -28.17
N ASN A 52 16.36 -29.33 -28.40
CA ASN A 52 17.22 -28.98 -29.53
C ASN A 52 16.61 -29.48 -30.85
N GLY A 53 16.55 -28.61 -31.86
CA GLY A 53 15.98 -28.94 -33.17
C GLY A 53 14.46 -28.82 -33.24
N ASP A 54 13.80 -28.39 -32.16
CA ASP A 54 12.39 -27.98 -32.18
C ASP A 54 12.28 -26.46 -32.05
N PRO A 55 11.96 -25.74 -33.13
CA PRO A 55 11.92 -24.27 -33.12
C PRO A 55 10.97 -23.67 -32.08
N GLU A 56 9.95 -24.41 -31.62
CA GLU A 56 9.01 -23.95 -30.60
C GLU A 56 9.55 -24.13 -29.16
N TYR A 57 10.51 -25.04 -28.97
CA TYR A 57 11.06 -25.41 -27.66
C TYR A 57 12.56 -25.10 -27.54
N GLU A 58 13.18 -24.47 -28.53
CA GLU A 58 14.53 -23.93 -28.43
C GLU A 58 14.58 -22.70 -27.52
N LYS A 59 15.71 -22.53 -26.81
CA LYS A 59 15.93 -21.32 -26.03
C LYS A 59 16.00 -20.12 -26.95
N ASN A 60 15.44 -19.01 -26.50
CA ASN A 60 15.46 -17.76 -27.24
C ASN A 60 15.61 -16.57 -26.31
N VAL A 61 15.92 -15.42 -26.91
CA VAL A 61 15.93 -14.14 -26.19
C VAL A 61 14.49 -13.67 -26.03
N ASP A 62 14.09 -13.43 -24.79
CA ASP A 62 12.78 -12.85 -24.50
C ASP A 62 12.83 -11.33 -24.63
N GLU A 63 12.46 -10.83 -25.81
CA GLU A 63 12.49 -9.40 -26.12
C GLU A 63 11.54 -8.58 -25.23
N LEU A 64 10.32 -9.07 -24.97
CA LEU A 64 9.34 -8.34 -24.14
C LEU A 64 9.80 -8.23 -22.68
N LEU A 65 10.40 -9.29 -22.13
CA LEU A 65 10.98 -9.25 -20.79
C LEU A 65 12.19 -8.32 -20.74
N ASN A 66 13.05 -8.36 -21.76
CA ASN A 66 14.24 -7.52 -21.83
C ASN A 66 13.92 -6.03 -22.07
N GLU A 67 12.89 -5.71 -22.83
CA GLU A 67 12.37 -4.35 -22.96
C GLU A 67 11.90 -3.81 -21.61
N TYR A 68 11.15 -4.63 -20.85
CA TYR A 68 10.74 -4.30 -19.50
C TYR A 68 11.96 -4.08 -18.58
N ASN A 69 12.89 -5.04 -18.55
CA ASN A 69 14.08 -4.97 -17.71
C ASN A 69 14.89 -3.70 -18.00
N LYS A 70 15.09 -3.37 -19.27
CA LYS A 70 15.76 -2.14 -19.70
C LYS A 70 15.01 -0.89 -19.22
N LYS A 71 13.69 -0.85 -19.33
CA LYS A 71 12.85 0.27 -18.85
C LYS A 71 13.06 0.52 -17.35
N VAL A 72 13.14 -0.55 -16.56
CA VAL A 72 13.29 -0.46 -15.09
C VAL A 72 14.75 -0.48 -14.62
N GLY A 73 15.73 -0.45 -15.53
CA GLY A 73 17.15 -0.41 -15.19
C GLY A 73 17.74 -1.74 -14.73
N LYS A 74 17.06 -2.87 -14.96
CA LYS A 74 17.58 -4.22 -14.74
C LYS A 74 18.49 -4.68 -15.89
N GLY A 75 19.34 -5.65 -15.59
CA GLY A 75 20.19 -6.31 -16.59
C GLY A 75 19.38 -7.04 -17.66
N ILE A 76 19.93 -7.12 -18.86
CA ILE A 76 19.37 -7.89 -19.98
C ILE A 76 19.68 -9.38 -19.75
N LEU A 77 18.69 -10.23 -19.97
CA LEU A 77 18.82 -11.68 -19.91
C LEU A 77 19.27 -12.23 -21.27
N GLY A 78 20.09 -13.29 -21.23
CA GLY A 78 20.45 -14.07 -22.42
C GLY A 78 19.32 -15.00 -22.88
N GLU A 79 19.68 -16.11 -23.53
CA GLU A 79 18.72 -17.11 -23.97
C GLU A 79 18.09 -17.86 -22.77
N ILE A 80 16.77 -17.93 -22.76
CA ILE A 80 15.97 -18.61 -21.74
C ILE A 80 14.95 -19.54 -22.41
N ASN A 81 14.26 -20.35 -21.60
CA ASN A 81 13.24 -21.26 -22.13
C ASN A 81 12.12 -20.48 -22.85
N PRO A 82 11.50 -21.06 -23.89
CA PRO A 82 10.52 -20.34 -24.71
C PRO A 82 9.17 -20.14 -24.02
N ILE A 83 8.36 -19.29 -24.64
CA ILE A 83 6.99 -18.99 -24.21
C ILE A 83 6.03 -19.97 -24.87
N ILE A 84 5.17 -20.59 -24.07
CA ILE A 84 4.08 -21.42 -24.53
C ILE A 84 2.77 -20.60 -24.52
N ILE A 85 2.10 -20.55 -25.66
CA ILE A 85 0.79 -19.90 -25.81
C ILE A 85 -0.32 -20.96 -25.64
N PRO A 86 -1.11 -20.92 -24.55
CA PRO A 86 -2.08 -21.97 -24.24
C PRO A 86 -3.23 -22.10 -25.24
N LYS A 87 -3.50 -21.07 -26.05
CA LYS A 87 -4.62 -21.05 -27.00
C LYS A 87 -4.58 -22.24 -27.98
N GLY A 88 -3.39 -22.71 -28.35
CA GLY A 88 -3.21 -23.85 -29.25
C GLY A 88 -3.29 -25.23 -28.58
N LEU A 89 -3.28 -25.29 -27.24
CA LEU A 89 -3.26 -26.56 -26.52
C LEU A 89 -4.67 -27.15 -26.36
N PRO A 90 -4.83 -28.49 -26.40
CA PRO A 90 -6.08 -29.16 -26.04
C PRO A 90 -6.54 -28.83 -24.62
N GLU A 91 -7.84 -28.85 -24.34
CA GLU A 91 -8.34 -28.58 -22.98
C GLU A 91 -7.89 -29.62 -21.96
N LYS A 92 -7.64 -30.88 -22.37
CA LYS A 92 -7.07 -31.92 -21.47
C LYS A 92 -5.66 -31.58 -20.97
N ASN A 93 -4.97 -30.66 -21.65
CA ASN A 93 -3.63 -30.18 -21.30
C ASN A 93 -3.67 -28.93 -20.42
N LYS A 94 -4.84 -28.48 -19.98
CA LYS A 94 -5.02 -27.23 -19.21
C LYS A 94 -5.64 -27.53 -17.86
N VAL A 95 -5.00 -27.08 -16.79
CA VAL A 95 -5.54 -27.17 -15.43
C VAL A 95 -6.04 -25.80 -15.01
N ARG A 96 -7.32 -25.73 -14.61
CA ARG A 96 -7.96 -24.52 -14.12
C ARG A 96 -8.41 -24.65 -12.67
N VAL A 97 -8.19 -23.61 -11.90
CA VAL A 97 -8.65 -23.49 -10.50
C VAL A 97 -9.28 -22.11 -10.33
N ASP A 98 -10.49 -22.07 -9.76
CA ASP A 98 -11.28 -20.85 -9.57
C ASP A 98 -11.49 -20.04 -10.88
N GLY A 99 -11.56 -20.74 -12.02
CA GLY A 99 -11.65 -20.14 -13.36
C GLY A 99 -10.32 -19.66 -13.96
N GLY A 100 -9.26 -19.54 -13.16
CA GLY A 100 -7.91 -19.19 -13.60
C GLY A 100 -7.16 -20.38 -14.21
N LEU A 101 -6.45 -20.16 -15.31
CA LEU A 101 -5.53 -21.16 -15.89
C LEU A 101 -4.23 -21.17 -15.08
N ILE A 102 -3.97 -22.27 -14.37
CA ILE A 102 -2.88 -22.36 -13.39
C ILE A 102 -1.68 -23.18 -13.85
N GLU A 103 -1.92 -24.17 -14.70
CA GLU A 103 -0.88 -25.07 -15.21
C GLU A 103 -1.29 -25.52 -16.61
N ILE A 104 -0.29 -25.74 -17.46
CA ILE A 104 -0.45 -26.37 -18.76
C ILE A 104 0.52 -27.54 -18.91
N ARG A 105 0.17 -28.48 -19.78
CA ARG A 105 1.06 -29.53 -20.30
C ARG A 105 1.36 -29.27 -21.76
N ASP A 106 2.62 -29.24 -22.13
CA ASP A 106 3.05 -29.05 -23.51
C ASP A 106 2.87 -30.29 -24.40
N LYS A 107 3.40 -30.24 -25.62
CA LYS A 107 3.35 -31.36 -26.58
C LYS A 107 4.23 -32.55 -26.20
N TYR A 108 5.16 -32.36 -25.25
CA TYR A 108 6.01 -33.38 -24.66
C TYR A 108 5.43 -33.95 -23.36
N ASP A 109 4.20 -33.55 -23.00
CA ASP A 109 3.52 -33.90 -21.76
C ASP A 109 4.24 -33.41 -20.48
N ILE A 110 5.11 -32.40 -20.64
CA ILE A 110 5.80 -31.76 -19.53
C ILE A 110 4.93 -30.61 -19.01
N ALA A 111 4.78 -30.55 -17.68
CA ALA A 111 3.96 -29.55 -17.02
C ALA A 111 4.75 -28.26 -16.72
N THR A 112 4.07 -27.13 -16.81
CA THR A 112 4.57 -25.84 -16.31
C THR A 112 3.44 -25.03 -15.67
N SER A 113 3.77 -24.40 -14.55
CA SER A 113 2.91 -23.47 -13.81
C SER A 113 3.49 -22.05 -13.76
N GLU A 114 4.59 -21.79 -14.48
CA GLU A 114 5.22 -20.47 -14.53
C GLU A 114 4.41 -19.56 -15.46
N ARG A 115 3.43 -18.88 -14.88
CA ARG A 115 2.46 -18.03 -15.56
C ARG A 115 3.04 -16.64 -15.79
N LEU A 116 2.93 -16.14 -17.01
CA LEU A 116 3.52 -14.87 -17.40
C LEU A 116 2.49 -13.89 -17.95
N CYS A 117 2.78 -12.60 -17.79
CA CYS A 117 2.05 -11.55 -18.47
C CYS A 117 2.29 -11.61 -19.99
N PRO A 118 1.27 -11.65 -20.86
CA PRO A 118 1.45 -11.70 -22.31
C PRO A 118 2.02 -10.41 -22.92
N PHE A 119 2.23 -9.35 -22.13
CA PHE A 119 2.70 -8.04 -22.61
C PHE A 119 4.10 -7.68 -22.14
N CYS A 120 4.62 -8.33 -21.09
CA CYS A 120 5.96 -8.03 -20.56
C CYS A 120 6.70 -9.28 -20.06
N HIS A 121 6.09 -10.46 -20.18
CA HIS A 121 6.62 -11.76 -19.78
C HIS A 121 7.18 -11.85 -18.34
N ASN A 122 6.81 -10.93 -17.46
CA ASN A 122 7.08 -11.06 -16.04
C ASN A 122 6.12 -12.11 -15.44
N GLU A 123 6.64 -12.86 -14.47
CA GLU A 123 5.88 -13.87 -13.74
C GLU A 123 4.73 -13.23 -12.96
N LEU A 124 3.53 -13.78 -13.13
CA LEU A 124 2.34 -13.29 -12.46
C LEU A 124 2.21 -13.89 -11.07
N PRO A 125 1.71 -13.13 -10.08
CA PRO A 125 1.31 -13.68 -8.79
C PRO A 125 0.40 -14.90 -8.95
N ILE A 126 0.59 -15.93 -8.11
CA ILE A 126 -0.12 -17.21 -8.21
C ILE A 126 -1.66 -17.08 -8.18
N THR A 127 -2.15 -16.05 -7.50
CA THR A 127 -3.55 -15.67 -7.32
C THR A 127 -4.13 -14.83 -8.46
N SER A 128 -3.30 -14.38 -9.41
CA SER A 128 -3.74 -13.56 -10.55
C SER A 128 -4.90 -14.23 -11.29
N GLY A 129 -6.04 -13.54 -11.39
CA GLY A 129 -7.22 -14.03 -12.10
C GLY A 129 -8.03 -15.09 -11.35
N ARG A 130 -7.63 -15.48 -10.13
CA ARG A 130 -8.42 -16.29 -9.19
C ARG A 130 -9.20 -15.45 -8.18
N GLY A 131 -8.80 -14.19 -8.05
CA GLY A 131 -9.41 -13.20 -7.18
C GLY A 131 -9.11 -11.78 -7.66
N PRO A 132 -9.70 -10.76 -7.02
CA PRO A 132 -9.40 -9.37 -7.32
C PRO A 132 -7.95 -9.02 -6.94
N SER A 133 -7.33 -8.14 -7.71
CA SER A 133 -6.04 -7.53 -7.37
C SER A 133 -6.24 -6.04 -7.09
N LYS A 134 -5.60 -5.52 -6.05
CA LYS A 134 -5.72 -4.14 -5.58
C LYS A 134 -4.34 -3.50 -5.46
N ILE A 135 -4.12 -2.44 -6.23
CA ILE A 135 -2.86 -1.70 -6.22
C ILE A 135 -2.95 -0.60 -5.17
N ILE A 136 -2.00 -0.57 -4.23
CA ILE A 136 -1.89 0.45 -3.19
C ILE A 136 -0.59 1.21 -3.38
N SER A 137 -0.68 2.50 -3.71
CA SER A 137 0.50 3.37 -3.79
C SER A 137 0.85 3.94 -2.43
N VAL A 138 2.10 3.80 -2.02
CA VAL A 138 2.65 4.42 -0.81
C VAL A 138 3.49 5.61 -1.22
N VAL A 139 2.98 6.79 -0.91
CA VAL A 139 3.48 8.08 -1.37
C VAL A 139 3.99 8.87 -0.18
N GLY A 140 5.07 9.62 -0.35
CA GLY A 140 5.55 10.51 0.69
C GLY A 140 6.97 10.99 0.42
N ALA A 141 7.38 12.08 1.07
CA ALA A 141 8.70 12.66 0.86
C ALA A 141 9.80 11.71 1.33
N SER A 142 11.05 12.05 1.01
CA SER A 142 12.18 11.33 1.57
C SER A 142 12.16 11.43 3.10
N GLN A 143 12.53 10.34 3.77
CA GLN A 143 12.67 10.25 5.24
C GLN A 143 11.38 10.39 6.07
N VAL A 144 10.19 10.36 5.44
CA VAL A 144 8.91 10.31 6.18
C VAL A 144 8.68 8.99 6.92
N GLY A 145 9.50 7.97 6.66
CA GLY A 145 9.43 6.66 7.30
C GLY A 145 8.62 5.62 6.52
N LYS A 146 8.54 5.71 5.18
CA LYS A 146 7.80 4.74 4.34
C LYS A 146 8.22 3.29 4.56
N SER A 147 9.50 2.97 4.44
CA SER A 147 10.01 1.60 4.61
C SER A 147 9.70 1.07 6.01
N VAL A 148 9.93 1.88 7.05
CA VAL A 148 9.60 1.52 8.45
C VAL A 148 8.09 1.32 8.62
N TYR A 149 7.26 2.20 8.08
CA TYR A 149 5.80 2.07 8.10
C TYR A 149 5.34 0.80 7.38
N MET A 150 5.86 0.50 6.19
CA MET A 150 5.49 -0.68 5.42
C MET A 150 5.89 -1.97 6.13
N THR A 151 7.13 -2.07 6.62
CA THR A 151 7.59 -3.23 7.39
C THR A 151 6.72 -3.44 8.64
N THR A 152 6.40 -2.36 9.35
CA THR A 152 5.57 -2.42 10.56
C THR A 152 4.12 -2.77 10.25
N LEU A 153 3.55 -2.21 9.17
CA LEU A 153 2.20 -2.50 8.71
C LEU A 153 2.06 -3.99 8.40
N LEU A 154 2.94 -4.54 7.56
CA LEU A 154 2.90 -5.96 7.20
C LEU A 154 3.03 -6.86 8.44
N TYR A 155 3.98 -6.55 9.33
CA TYR A 155 4.13 -7.27 10.60
C TYR A 155 2.85 -7.24 11.46
N VAL A 156 2.21 -6.07 11.58
CA VAL A 156 0.98 -5.91 12.37
C VAL A 156 -0.21 -6.61 11.71
N LEU A 157 -0.33 -6.54 10.38
CA LEU A 157 -1.37 -7.23 9.63
C LEU A 157 -1.27 -8.74 9.75
N GLU A 158 -0.08 -9.30 9.55
CA GLU A 158 0.21 -10.73 9.59
C GLU A 158 -0.06 -11.33 10.99
N ARG A 159 0.35 -10.62 12.05
CA ARG A 159 0.30 -11.16 13.42
C ARG A 159 -0.98 -10.83 14.18
N TYR A 160 -1.63 -9.71 13.88
CA TYR A 160 -2.71 -9.19 14.72
C TYR A 160 -3.95 -8.75 13.94
N SER A 161 -3.83 -7.85 12.96
CA SER A 161 -5.00 -7.22 12.34
C SER A 161 -5.84 -8.19 11.53
N CYS A 162 -5.22 -9.04 10.71
CA CYS A 162 -5.97 -9.98 9.88
C CYS A 162 -6.77 -10.96 10.73
N GLN A 163 -6.21 -11.47 11.83
CA GLN A 163 -6.94 -12.33 12.76
C GLN A 163 -8.19 -11.64 13.32
N ARG A 164 -8.11 -10.34 13.63
CA ARG A 164 -9.24 -9.55 14.18
C ARG A 164 -10.38 -9.34 13.20
N ILE A 165 -10.15 -9.50 11.90
CA ILE A 165 -11.15 -9.38 10.83
C ILE A 165 -11.42 -10.72 10.12
N ASP A 166 -11.12 -11.84 10.79
CA ASP A 166 -11.28 -13.21 10.26
C ASP A 166 -10.59 -13.41 8.89
N ALA A 167 -9.39 -12.87 8.73
CA ALA A 167 -8.56 -13.03 7.55
C ALA A 167 -7.15 -13.54 7.90
N SER A 168 -6.42 -13.97 6.87
CA SER A 168 -4.99 -14.27 6.91
C SER A 168 -4.28 -13.53 5.78
N LEU A 169 -3.10 -12.98 6.06
CA LEU A 169 -2.20 -12.39 5.07
C LEU A 169 -1.00 -13.31 4.86
N ILE A 170 -0.64 -13.57 3.60
CA ILE A 170 0.56 -14.32 3.23
C ILE A 170 1.25 -13.65 2.05
N ALA A 171 2.59 -13.69 2.04
CA ALA A 171 3.37 -13.18 0.91
C ALA A 171 2.99 -13.88 -0.41
N GLY A 172 2.99 -13.12 -1.49
CA GLY A 172 2.64 -13.59 -2.83
C GLY A 172 3.79 -14.23 -3.63
N SER A 173 5.02 -14.12 -3.13
CA SER A 173 6.23 -14.75 -3.67
C SER A 173 7.18 -15.07 -2.54
N SER A 174 7.89 -16.19 -2.61
CA SER A 174 8.91 -16.57 -1.63
C SER A 174 10.17 -15.70 -1.70
N LEU A 175 10.58 -15.28 -2.91
CA LEU A 175 11.83 -14.53 -3.12
C LEU A 175 11.74 -13.08 -2.62
N TYR A 176 10.57 -12.46 -2.77
CA TYR A 176 10.34 -11.07 -2.33
C TYR A 176 10.07 -10.98 -0.82
N ASN A 177 9.80 -12.12 -0.18
CA ASN A 177 9.54 -12.24 1.26
C ASN A 177 10.81 -12.08 2.11
N ASP A 178 11.99 -12.40 1.56
CA ASP A 178 13.23 -12.40 2.34
C ASP A 178 13.64 -10.99 2.77
N GLU A 179 13.47 -9.97 1.92
CA GLU A 179 13.81 -8.57 2.27
C GLU A 179 12.88 -8.02 3.37
N ILE A 180 11.56 -8.20 3.23
CA ILE A 180 10.61 -7.74 4.25
C ILE A 180 10.83 -8.50 5.55
N ARG A 181 11.01 -9.81 5.50
CA ARG A 181 11.28 -10.61 6.68
C ARG A 181 12.58 -10.17 7.36
N GLU A 182 13.65 -9.94 6.60
CA GLU A 182 14.90 -9.40 7.15
C GLU A 182 14.67 -8.03 7.80
N ASN A 183 13.89 -7.15 7.15
CA ASN A 183 13.54 -5.85 7.71
C ASN A 183 12.72 -5.97 9.00
N GLN A 184 11.77 -6.92 9.07
CA GLN A 184 11.00 -7.21 10.27
C GLN A 184 11.91 -7.74 11.38
N GLU A 185 12.81 -8.69 11.10
CA GLU A 185 13.80 -9.20 12.05
C GLU A 185 14.73 -8.08 12.54
N ARG A 186 15.18 -7.19 11.65
CA ARG A 186 16.00 -6.03 12.01
C ARG A 186 15.28 -5.12 13.00
N ILE A 187 14.03 -4.75 12.73
CA ILE A 187 13.26 -3.85 13.60
C ILE A 187 12.89 -4.57 14.89
N PHE A 188 12.13 -5.66 14.83
CA PHE A 188 11.42 -6.24 15.98
C PHE A 188 12.26 -7.20 16.82
N GLU A 189 13.30 -7.81 16.25
CA GLU A 189 14.16 -8.76 16.98
C GLU A 189 15.53 -8.15 17.33
N LYS A 190 16.11 -7.37 16.41
CA LYS A 190 17.46 -6.81 16.55
C LYS A 190 17.48 -5.35 17.01
N ASN A 191 16.34 -4.65 17.04
CA ASN A 191 16.24 -3.22 17.38
C ASN A 191 17.14 -2.32 16.50
N LEU A 192 17.30 -2.69 15.23
CA LEU A 192 18.11 -1.99 14.23
C LEU A 192 17.22 -1.24 13.24
N MET A 193 17.62 -0.01 12.92
CA MET A 193 16.98 0.74 11.84
C MET A 193 17.30 0.12 10.47
N LEU A 194 16.37 0.33 9.55
CA LEU A 194 16.53 -0.08 8.14
C LEU A 194 17.53 0.83 7.43
N ASP A 195 18.22 0.27 6.45
CA ASP A 195 19.06 1.05 5.54
C ASP A 195 18.18 1.87 4.57
N PRO A 196 18.67 2.99 4.03
CA PRO A 196 17.93 3.76 3.04
C PRO A 196 17.59 2.90 1.81
N THR A 197 16.31 2.92 1.40
CA THR A 197 15.85 2.23 0.19
C THR A 197 16.60 2.73 -1.05
N PRO A 198 17.26 1.85 -1.84
CA PRO A 198 17.92 2.25 -3.06
C PRO A 198 16.95 2.87 -4.06
N LYS A 199 17.37 3.92 -4.79
CA LYS A 199 16.54 4.58 -5.83
C LYS A 199 16.01 3.63 -6.90
N GLN A 200 16.74 2.54 -7.15
CA GLN A 200 16.42 1.55 -8.19
C GLN A 200 15.45 0.47 -7.70
N HIS A 201 15.07 0.47 -6.42
CA HIS A 201 14.10 -0.48 -5.89
C HIS A 201 12.68 -0.04 -6.29
N VAL A 202 12.08 -0.77 -7.23
CA VAL A 202 10.75 -0.48 -7.80
C VAL A 202 9.90 -1.75 -7.92
N GLU A 203 10.34 -2.82 -7.27
CA GLU A 203 9.56 -4.04 -7.25
C GLU A 203 8.34 -3.85 -6.34
N PRO A 204 7.17 -4.37 -6.74
CA PRO A 204 5.98 -4.28 -5.90
C PRO A 204 6.01 -5.35 -4.81
N LEU A 205 5.57 -4.97 -3.60
CA LEU A 205 5.26 -5.90 -2.52
C LEU A 205 3.91 -6.54 -2.78
N ILE A 206 3.89 -7.87 -2.90
CA ILE A 206 2.68 -8.62 -3.25
C ILE A 206 2.25 -9.43 -2.05
N GLU A 207 1.05 -9.15 -1.55
CA GLU A 207 0.45 -9.82 -0.40
C GLU A 207 -0.88 -10.43 -0.79
N ASN A 208 -1.16 -11.65 -0.34
CA ASN A 208 -2.44 -12.31 -0.54
C ASN A 208 -3.20 -12.36 0.76
N MET A 209 -4.38 -11.73 0.77
CA MET A 209 -5.32 -11.80 1.86
C MET A 209 -6.41 -12.81 1.55
N LYS A 210 -6.63 -13.77 2.45
CA LYS A 210 -7.75 -14.70 2.38
C LYS A 210 -8.63 -14.55 3.62
N PHE A 211 -9.93 -14.32 3.43
CA PHE A 211 -10.91 -14.36 4.51
C PHE A 211 -11.27 -15.80 4.87
N ARG A 212 -11.67 -16.05 6.12
CA ARG A 212 -12.13 -17.37 6.59
C ARG A 212 -13.41 -17.80 5.88
N ASP A 213 -14.26 -16.86 5.48
CA ASP A 213 -15.42 -17.17 4.63
C ASP A 213 -14.96 -17.49 3.20
N ASP A 214 -14.98 -18.79 2.85
CA ASP A 214 -14.58 -19.29 1.53
C ASP A 214 -15.44 -18.76 0.36
N LYS A 215 -16.57 -18.08 0.64
CA LYS A 215 -17.35 -17.38 -0.39
C LYS A 215 -16.67 -16.10 -0.87
N ILE A 216 -15.74 -15.55 -0.09
CA ILE A 216 -14.96 -14.37 -0.45
C ILE A 216 -13.72 -14.84 -1.17
N ALA A 217 -13.57 -14.43 -2.43
CA ALA A 217 -12.37 -14.72 -3.20
C ALA A 217 -11.12 -14.10 -2.52
N PRO A 218 -9.97 -14.78 -2.56
CA PRO A 218 -8.72 -14.22 -2.04
C PRO A 218 -8.38 -12.92 -2.77
N ILE A 219 -7.86 -11.92 -2.06
CA ILE A 219 -7.50 -10.62 -2.61
C ILE A 219 -5.99 -10.52 -2.69
N THR A 220 -5.47 -10.09 -3.83
CA THR A 220 -4.05 -9.77 -3.97
C THR A 220 -3.85 -8.28 -3.79
N PHE A 221 -3.13 -7.86 -2.75
CA PHE A 221 -2.65 -6.50 -2.58
C PHE A 221 -1.27 -6.36 -3.20
N ILE A 222 -1.08 -5.28 -3.97
CA ILE A 222 0.18 -4.95 -4.65
C ILE A 222 0.58 -3.57 -4.15
N PHE A 223 1.51 -3.48 -3.21
CA PHE A 223 2.01 -2.21 -2.68
C PHE A 223 3.20 -1.72 -3.50
N TYR A 224 3.13 -0.47 -3.93
CA TYR A 224 4.28 0.23 -4.51
C TYR A 224 4.80 1.25 -3.52
N ASP A 225 6.00 1.03 -2.99
CA ASP A 225 6.73 2.05 -2.24
C ASP A 225 7.51 2.93 -3.21
N ILE A 226 7.17 4.22 -3.26
CA ILE A 226 7.80 5.16 -4.18
C ILE A 226 8.91 5.90 -3.42
N PRO A 227 10.19 5.74 -3.80
CA PRO A 227 11.28 6.51 -3.24
C PRO A 227 10.95 8.00 -3.31
N GLY A 228 11.07 8.70 -2.17
CA GLY A 228 10.67 10.10 -2.08
C GLY A 228 11.48 10.99 -3.02
N GLU A 229 12.76 10.67 -3.20
CA GLU A 229 13.65 11.35 -4.16
C GLU A 229 13.23 11.13 -5.61
N GLY A 230 12.60 9.99 -5.92
CA GLY A 230 12.08 9.68 -7.25
C GLY A 230 10.86 10.51 -7.64
N MET A 231 10.11 11.04 -6.67
CA MET A 231 8.90 11.85 -6.93
C MET A 231 9.20 13.23 -7.51
N THR A 232 10.43 13.69 -7.42
CA THR A 232 10.88 14.96 -8.04
C THR A 232 11.73 14.76 -9.29
N ASP A 233 11.95 13.51 -9.69
CA ASP A 233 12.81 13.14 -10.83
C ASP A 233 11.95 12.71 -12.03
N LYS A 234 11.92 13.54 -13.08
CA LYS A 234 11.10 13.29 -14.28
C LYS A 234 11.40 11.94 -14.94
N ASP A 235 12.65 11.52 -14.99
CA ASP A 235 13.04 10.26 -15.61
C ASP A 235 12.53 9.07 -14.79
N TYR A 236 12.58 9.19 -13.46
CA TYR A 236 12.02 8.19 -12.55
C TYR A 236 10.50 8.08 -12.74
N ILE A 237 9.81 9.21 -12.87
CA ILE A 237 8.36 9.29 -13.03
C ILE A 237 7.91 8.64 -14.34
N GLU A 238 8.56 8.96 -15.46
CA GLU A 238 8.21 8.38 -16.76
C GLU A 238 8.36 6.85 -16.76
N LYS A 239 9.37 6.34 -16.04
CA LYS A 239 9.64 4.90 -15.94
C LYS A 239 8.74 4.19 -14.94
N HIS A 240 8.45 4.83 -13.81
CA HIS A 240 7.91 4.14 -12.65
C HIS A 240 6.54 4.66 -12.21
N GLY A 241 6.12 5.89 -12.52
CA GLY A 241 4.89 6.51 -11.99
C GLY A 241 3.55 5.95 -12.47
N GLU A 242 3.54 4.89 -13.28
CA GLU A 242 2.33 4.31 -13.86
C GLU A 242 1.43 3.61 -12.82
N HIS A 243 2.00 3.10 -11.72
CA HIS A 243 1.24 2.49 -10.63
C HIS A 243 0.28 3.47 -9.94
N ILE A 244 0.63 4.74 -9.80
CA ILE A 244 -0.23 5.77 -9.17
C ILE A 244 -1.54 5.88 -9.95
N LYS A 245 -1.46 5.87 -11.29
CA LYS A 245 -2.63 5.98 -12.16
C LYS A 245 -3.54 4.76 -12.10
N ASN A 246 -2.97 3.61 -11.78
CA ASN A 246 -3.67 2.33 -11.71
C ASN A 246 -3.99 1.92 -10.27
N SER A 247 -3.80 2.80 -9.30
CA SER A 247 -4.02 2.49 -7.89
C SER A 247 -5.50 2.42 -7.55
N ASP A 248 -5.85 1.47 -6.69
CA ASP A 248 -7.15 1.34 -6.05
C ASP A 248 -7.19 2.10 -4.71
N GLY A 249 -6.02 2.40 -4.13
CA GLY A 249 -5.88 3.21 -2.92
C GLY A 249 -4.50 3.88 -2.83
N ILE A 250 -4.42 5.00 -2.11
CA ILE A 250 -3.16 5.71 -1.84
C ILE A 250 -2.98 5.83 -0.32
N ILE A 251 -1.79 5.50 0.17
CA ILE A 251 -1.33 5.83 1.52
C ILE A 251 -0.31 6.97 1.39
N PHE A 252 -0.71 8.18 1.75
CA PHE A 252 0.11 9.39 1.66
C PHE A 252 0.73 9.70 3.03
N LEU A 253 2.02 9.42 3.18
CA LEU A 253 2.77 9.62 4.43
C LEU A 253 3.33 11.04 4.55
N VAL A 254 3.13 11.64 5.72
CA VAL A 254 3.56 12.98 6.08
C VAL A 254 4.31 12.95 7.41
N ASP A 255 5.50 13.53 7.45
CA ASP A 255 6.25 13.71 8.69
C ASP A 255 5.94 15.08 9.30
N PRO A 256 5.53 15.18 10.59
CA PRO A 256 5.43 16.46 11.29
C PRO A 256 6.66 17.36 11.17
N LEU A 257 7.86 16.77 11.13
CA LEU A 257 9.11 17.51 10.96
C LEU A 257 9.29 18.08 9.56
N GLN A 258 8.45 17.79 8.58
CA GLN A 258 8.52 18.48 7.28
C GLN A 258 7.76 19.81 7.31
N MET A 259 6.81 19.96 8.23
CA MET A 259 6.01 21.17 8.39
C MET A 259 6.88 22.29 9.00
N LYS A 260 7.07 23.38 8.24
CA LYS A 260 7.95 24.51 8.62
C LYS A 260 7.60 25.08 10.00
N THR A 261 6.31 25.25 10.28
CA THR A 261 5.82 25.83 11.54
C THR A 261 6.20 24.96 12.74
N LEU A 262 6.00 23.64 12.62
CA LEU A 262 6.35 22.69 13.68
C LEU A 262 7.85 22.55 13.87
N ARG A 263 8.64 22.50 12.78
CA ARG A 263 10.11 22.48 12.87
C ARG A 263 10.66 23.63 13.71
N LYS A 264 10.20 24.85 13.42
CA LYS A 264 10.61 26.05 14.16
C LYS A 264 10.26 25.92 15.64
N LYS A 265 9.05 25.45 15.94
CA LYS A 265 8.57 25.27 17.33
C LYS A 265 9.37 24.21 18.08
N ILE A 266 9.59 23.04 17.48
CA ILE A 266 10.38 21.94 18.04
C ILE A 266 11.83 22.38 18.28
N SER A 267 12.45 23.08 17.33
CA SER A 267 13.82 23.58 17.46
C SER A 267 13.99 24.59 18.59
N LEU A 268 12.98 25.42 18.85
CA LEU A 268 12.99 26.39 19.96
C LEU A 268 12.83 25.71 21.33
N MET A 269 12.02 24.65 21.42
CA MET A 269 11.76 23.93 22.68
C MET A 269 12.88 22.95 23.04
N ASN A 270 13.49 22.28 22.06
CA ASN A 270 14.51 21.25 22.27
C ASN A 270 15.89 21.71 21.79
N LYS A 271 16.67 22.32 22.69
CA LYS A 271 18.07 22.74 22.43
C LYS A 271 19.01 21.57 22.04
N GLU A 272 18.64 20.34 22.35
CA GLU A 272 19.41 19.12 22.04
C GLU A 272 19.00 18.43 20.74
N PHE A 273 17.96 18.90 20.04
CA PHE A 273 17.56 18.33 18.76
C PHE A 273 18.54 18.77 17.65
N LYS A 274 19.75 18.20 17.65
CA LYS A 274 20.76 18.33 16.60
C LYS A 274 20.43 17.41 15.41
N GLY A 275 19.17 17.47 14.95
CA GLY A 275 18.87 16.96 13.62
C GLY A 275 19.50 17.92 12.62
N ASP A 276 20.21 17.40 11.63
CA ASP A 276 20.75 18.21 10.54
C ASP A 276 19.56 18.79 9.77
N PHE A 277 19.05 19.96 10.19
CA PHE A 277 17.93 20.69 9.60
C PHE A 277 18.33 21.29 8.23
N THR A 278 19.16 20.58 7.47
CA THR A 278 19.55 20.99 6.13
C THR A 278 18.30 21.31 5.33
N GLN A 279 18.46 22.31 4.47
CA GLN A 279 17.46 22.86 3.56
C GLN A 279 16.95 21.83 2.51
N LYS A 280 17.06 20.52 2.78
CA LYS A 280 16.77 19.37 1.91
C LYS A 280 15.44 18.66 2.19
N TYR A 281 14.65 19.07 3.19
CA TYR A 281 13.33 18.48 3.40
C TYR A 281 12.34 19.03 2.36
N GLN A 282 11.97 18.19 1.41
CA GLN A 282 10.85 18.43 0.50
C GLN A 282 9.57 18.63 1.32
N GLU A 283 8.79 19.66 0.97
CA GLU A 283 7.51 19.89 1.64
C GLU A 283 6.47 18.89 1.12
N PRO A 284 5.53 18.41 1.96
CA PRO A 284 4.49 17.47 1.53
C PRO A 284 3.68 17.98 0.34
N LYS A 285 3.51 19.31 0.23
CA LYS A 285 2.83 19.96 -0.89
C LYS A 285 3.55 19.77 -2.23
N ASP A 286 4.88 19.64 -2.23
CA ASP A 286 5.67 19.52 -3.46
C ASP A 286 5.33 18.18 -4.16
N ILE A 287 5.03 17.15 -3.37
CA ILE A 287 4.53 15.87 -3.87
C ILE A 287 3.12 16.02 -4.43
N ILE A 288 2.25 16.83 -3.83
CA ILE A 288 0.91 17.07 -4.40
C ILE A 288 1.01 17.77 -5.75
N VAL A 289 1.88 18.79 -5.87
CA VAL A 289 2.15 19.46 -7.16
C VAL A 289 2.59 18.42 -8.20
N TYR A 290 3.51 17.54 -7.82
CA TYR A 290 3.96 16.45 -8.66
C TYR A 290 2.82 15.51 -9.10
N LEU A 291 2.00 15.03 -8.15
CA LEU A 291 0.84 14.20 -8.43
C LEU A 291 -0.14 14.92 -9.36
N PHE A 292 -0.31 16.22 -9.18
CA PHE A 292 -1.16 17.03 -10.03
C PHE A 292 -0.65 17.09 -11.47
N GLU A 293 0.60 17.49 -11.68
CA GLU A 293 1.21 17.62 -13.01
C GLU A 293 1.21 16.30 -13.80
N ASN A 294 1.45 15.18 -13.12
CA ASN A 294 1.74 13.92 -13.81
C ASN A 294 0.53 12.98 -13.88
N PHE A 295 -0.45 13.16 -12.99
CA PHE A 295 -1.55 12.24 -12.79
C PHE A 295 -2.91 12.94 -12.66
N ILE A 296 -3.13 13.82 -11.68
CA ILE A 296 -4.47 14.33 -11.36
C ILE A 296 -5.00 15.27 -12.46
N SER A 297 -4.14 16.11 -13.06
CA SER A 297 -4.51 17.00 -14.18
C SER A 297 -5.01 16.24 -15.43
N LYS A 298 -4.70 14.95 -15.53
CA LYS A 298 -5.13 14.08 -16.64
C LYS A 298 -6.45 13.38 -16.37
N GLN A 299 -7.09 13.66 -15.23
CA GLN A 299 -8.38 13.08 -14.84
C GLN A 299 -9.54 14.03 -15.11
N SER A 300 -10.75 13.46 -15.17
CA SER A 300 -11.98 14.26 -15.26
C SER A 300 -12.13 15.16 -14.03
N LYS A 301 -12.40 16.45 -14.25
CA LYS A 301 -12.61 17.47 -13.20
C LYS A 301 -11.36 17.80 -12.36
N GLU A 302 -10.17 17.38 -12.80
CA GLU A 302 -8.90 17.68 -12.11
C GLU A 302 -8.88 17.25 -10.62
N LYS A 303 -9.64 16.20 -10.29
CA LYS A 303 -9.67 15.57 -8.97
C LYS A 303 -9.55 14.06 -9.10
N THR A 304 -8.82 13.44 -8.17
CA THR A 304 -8.73 11.98 -8.09
C THR A 304 -9.83 11.41 -7.21
N ASN A 305 -10.49 10.36 -7.71
CA ASN A 305 -11.50 9.58 -6.98
C ASN A 305 -10.88 8.40 -6.22
N ILE A 306 -9.59 8.13 -6.41
CA ILE A 306 -8.86 7.09 -5.66
C ILE A 306 -8.89 7.47 -4.17
N PRO A 307 -9.37 6.58 -3.28
CA PRO A 307 -9.33 6.82 -1.86
C PRO A 307 -7.91 7.02 -1.34
N THR A 308 -7.68 8.14 -0.65
CA THR A 308 -6.35 8.48 -0.11
C THR A 308 -6.36 8.58 1.41
N ALA A 309 -5.60 7.69 2.06
CA ALA A 309 -5.32 7.77 3.48
C ALA A 309 -4.12 8.71 3.70
N VAL A 310 -4.33 9.87 4.32
CA VAL A 310 -3.26 10.82 4.68
C VAL A 310 -2.79 10.48 6.09
N VAL A 311 -1.52 10.12 6.23
CA VAL A 311 -0.99 9.53 7.45
C VAL A 311 0.15 10.35 8.01
N VAL A 312 -0.04 10.86 9.24
CA VAL A 312 1.03 11.52 10.01
C VAL A 312 1.86 10.43 10.71
N THR A 313 3.09 10.17 10.24
CA THR A 313 3.83 8.92 10.56
C THR A 313 4.54 8.85 11.89
N LYS A 314 4.95 9.99 12.43
CA LYS A 314 5.73 10.12 13.68
C LYS A 314 4.90 10.81 14.75
N SER A 315 3.67 10.36 14.93
CA SER A 315 2.70 11.01 15.82
C SER A 315 3.20 11.09 17.27
N ASP A 316 4.02 10.14 17.73
CA ASP A 316 4.67 10.15 19.05
C ASP A 316 5.49 11.44 19.29
N MET A 317 6.08 12.02 18.24
CA MET A 317 6.79 13.30 18.35
C MET A 317 5.88 14.47 18.73
N LEU A 318 4.60 14.40 18.36
CA LEU A 318 3.61 15.43 18.68
C LEU A 318 3.28 15.46 20.17
N LYS A 319 3.48 14.35 20.88
CA LYS A 319 3.34 14.29 22.35
C LYS A 319 4.35 15.20 23.03
N ASN A 320 5.56 15.29 22.48
CA ASN A 320 6.67 16.07 23.04
C ASN A 320 6.53 17.57 22.82
N LEU A 321 5.72 18.00 21.86
CA LEU A 321 5.41 19.42 21.67
C LEU A 321 4.74 20.03 22.90
N ASN A 322 4.02 19.22 23.71
CA ASN A 322 3.38 19.63 24.94
C ASN A 322 2.56 20.93 24.79
N ASP A 323 1.96 21.10 23.61
CA ASP A 323 1.33 22.34 23.20
C ASP A 323 -0.10 22.09 22.73
N GLU A 324 -1.03 22.50 23.59
CA GLU A 324 -2.47 22.33 23.36
C GLU A 324 -2.99 23.15 22.16
N GLU A 325 -2.18 24.06 21.61
CA GLU A 325 -2.50 24.75 20.36
C GLU A 325 -2.64 23.76 19.21
N TYR A 326 -1.78 22.74 19.12
CA TYR A 326 -1.77 21.80 17.99
C TYR A 326 -2.60 20.56 18.30
N ILE A 327 -2.22 19.83 19.36
CA ILE A 327 -2.85 18.56 19.77
C ILE A 327 -2.91 18.51 21.29
N ASN A 328 -4.05 18.08 21.84
CA ASN A 328 -4.20 17.86 23.28
C ASN A 328 -3.47 16.58 23.72
N LYS A 329 -2.86 16.55 24.91
CA LYS A 329 -2.25 15.34 25.50
C LYS A 329 -3.19 14.15 25.62
N SER A 330 -4.49 14.39 25.80
CA SER A 330 -5.53 13.36 25.89
C SER A 330 -6.04 12.87 24.54
N SER A 331 -5.51 13.42 23.44
CA SER A 331 -5.87 13.08 22.06
C SER A 331 -5.80 11.57 21.82
N ASN A 332 -6.77 11.08 21.05
CA ASN A 332 -6.90 9.67 20.74
C ASN A 332 -5.76 9.17 19.83
N ILE A 333 -5.08 10.07 19.10
CA ILE A 333 -3.94 9.70 18.24
C ILE A 333 -2.79 9.04 19.01
N PHE A 334 -2.69 9.27 20.33
CA PHE A 334 -1.63 8.70 21.18
C PHE A 334 -2.02 7.37 21.85
N ARG A 335 -3.22 6.85 21.55
CA ARG A 335 -3.75 5.61 22.11
C ARG A 335 -4.02 4.67 20.96
N ASN A 336 -3.61 3.40 21.09
CA ASN A 336 -3.94 2.41 20.06
C ASN A 336 -5.43 2.09 20.11
N TYR A 337 -6.04 1.78 18.96
CA TYR A 337 -7.38 1.22 18.88
C TYR A 337 -7.34 -0.09 18.10
N GLU A 338 -8.10 -1.08 18.56
CA GLU A 338 -8.19 -2.38 17.90
C GLU A 338 -9.53 -2.55 17.21
N HIS A 339 -9.57 -2.36 15.89
CA HIS A 339 -10.72 -2.74 15.08
C HIS A 339 -10.90 -4.26 15.11
N LYS A 340 -12.13 -4.71 15.36
CA LYS A 340 -12.52 -6.13 15.44
C LYS A 340 -13.77 -6.35 14.61
N GLU A 341 -13.71 -7.29 13.67
CA GLU A 341 -14.74 -7.67 12.69
C GLU A 341 -15.13 -6.54 11.71
N LEU A 342 -15.35 -5.35 12.24
CA LEU A 342 -15.80 -4.14 11.55
C LEU A 342 -14.75 -3.04 11.66
N PHE A 343 -14.67 -2.21 10.62
CA PHE A 343 -14.04 -0.91 10.71
C PHE A 343 -14.96 0.03 11.52
N ASN A 344 -14.47 0.48 12.67
CA ASN A 344 -15.25 1.31 13.59
C ASN A 344 -15.27 2.75 13.09
N LEU A 345 -16.45 3.19 12.63
CA LEU A 345 -16.63 4.51 12.02
C LEU A 345 -16.58 5.63 13.06
N ASN A 346 -17.04 5.41 14.29
CA ASN A 346 -16.97 6.42 15.35
C ASN A 346 -15.51 6.71 15.71
N GLU A 347 -14.69 5.66 15.82
CA GLU A 347 -13.26 5.80 16.08
C GLU A 347 -12.55 6.52 14.93
N PHE A 348 -12.80 6.09 13.69
CA PHE A 348 -12.25 6.73 12.51
C PHE A 348 -12.61 8.22 12.44
N GLU A 349 -13.88 8.59 12.63
CA GLU A 349 -14.33 9.99 12.57
C GLU A 349 -13.64 10.86 13.63
N ASN A 350 -13.36 10.30 14.82
CA ASN A 350 -12.60 11.00 15.87
C ASN A 350 -11.16 11.29 15.42
N ILE A 351 -10.46 10.28 14.90
CA ILE A 351 -9.06 10.44 14.45
C ILE A 351 -8.96 11.33 13.24
N ASP A 352 -9.83 11.14 12.24
CA ASP A 352 -9.91 11.97 11.05
C ASP A 352 -10.12 13.45 11.42
N GLY A 353 -11.05 13.73 12.34
CA GLY A 353 -11.31 15.08 12.84
C GLY A 353 -10.11 15.70 13.57
N GLU A 354 -9.47 14.96 14.48
CA GLU A 354 -8.30 15.43 15.24
C GLU A 354 -7.12 15.75 14.30
N VAL A 355 -6.83 14.87 13.36
CA VAL A 355 -5.70 15.02 12.42
C VAL A 355 -5.97 16.13 11.40
N ARG A 356 -7.20 16.26 10.88
CA ARG A 356 -7.58 17.39 10.02
C ARG A 356 -7.40 18.74 10.73
N LYS A 357 -7.82 18.83 11.99
CA LYS A 357 -7.66 20.04 12.81
C LYS A 357 -6.18 20.36 13.04
N PHE A 358 -5.37 19.34 13.35
CA PHE A 358 -3.93 19.47 13.48
C PHE A 358 -3.28 20.02 12.20
N LEU A 359 -3.53 19.38 11.04
CA LEU A 359 -2.95 19.78 9.77
C LEU A 359 -3.42 21.17 9.32
N SER A 360 -4.66 21.55 9.61
CA SER A 360 -5.16 22.90 9.31
C SER A 360 -4.39 24.00 10.06
N LYS A 361 -3.79 23.68 11.21
CA LYS A 361 -2.94 24.60 11.97
C LYS A 361 -1.46 24.48 11.58
N ALA A 362 -0.98 23.25 11.42
CA ALA A 362 0.43 22.97 11.18
C ALA A 362 0.87 23.23 9.73
N ASP A 363 0.00 22.93 8.76
CA ASP A 363 0.24 23.07 7.32
C ASP A 363 -1.08 23.25 6.54
N ALA A 364 -1.72 24.42 6.73
CA ALA A 364 -2.96 24.78 6.03
C ALA A 364 -2.87 24.67 4.50
N PRO A 365 -1.76 25.07 3.83
CA PRO A 365 -1.60 24.88 2.39
C PRO A 365 -1.67 23.41 1.95
N PHE A 366 -0.95 22.51 2.64
CA PHE A 366 -1.01 21.08 2.34
C PHE A 366 -2.44 20.53 2.51
N LYS A 367 -3.09 20.85 3.64
CA LYS A 367 -4.47 20.42 3.90
C LYS A 367 -5.43 20.90 2.81
N SER A 368 -5.32 22.17 2.41
CA SER A 368 -6.17 22.75 1.37
C SER A 368 -5.93 22.10 -0.01
N ALA A 369 -4.68 21.76 -0.33
CA ALA A 369 -4.35 21.06 -1.56
C ALA A 369 -4.96 19.65 -1.58
N MET A 370 -4.91 18.92 -0.46
CA MET A 370 -5.59 17.62 -0.34
C MET A 370 -7.11 17.74 -0.56
N ASP A 371 -7.79 18.68 0.11
CA ASP A 371 -9.24 18.89 -0.06
C ASP A 371 -9.61 19.33 -1.50
N THR A 372 -8.67 19.99 -2.19
CA THR A 372 -8.88 20.48 -3.56
C THR A 372 -8.78 19.34 -4.57
N TYR A 373 -7.73 18.52 -4.50
CA TYR A 373 -7.39 17.56 -5.57
C TYR A 373 -7.83 16.12 -5.31
N PHE A 374 -8.26 15.78 -4.09
CA PHE A 374 -8.65 14.43 -3.71
C PHE A 374 -10.10 14.41 -3.24
N GLU A 375 -10.94 13.65 -3.94
CA GLU A 375 -12.39 13.58 -3.65
C GLU A 375 -12.67 12.83 -2.35
N THR A 376 -11.86 11.82 -2.06
CA THR A 376 -12.00 10.97 -0.88
C THR A 376 -10.69 10.94 -0.10
N THR A 377 -10.73 11.49 1.11
CA THR A 377 -9.59 11.47 2.04
C THR A 377 -10.01 10.95 3.41
N GLY A 378 -9.14 10.17 4.04
CA GLY A 378 -9.20 9.81 5.45
C GLY A 378 -7.88 10.20 6.11
N TYR A 379 -7.92 10.84 7.26
CA TYR A 379 -6.74 11.35 7.95
C TYR A 379 -6.42 10.50 9.17
N PHE A 380 -5.15 10.10 9.29
CA PHE A 380 -4.66 9.19 10.32
C PHE A 380 -3.38 9.71 10.93
N ALA A 381 -3.09 9.25 12.14
CA ALA A 381 -1.83 9.48 12.83
C ALA A 381 -1.35 8.14 13.37
N VAL A 382 -0.11 7.80 13.03
CA VAL A 382 0.51 6.52 13.39
C VAL A 382 1.85 6.77 14.06
N SER A 383 2.33 5.79 14.80
CA SER A 383 3.74 5.74 15.21
C SER A 383 4.21 4.32 14.99
N SER A 384 5.02 4.11 13.95
CA SER A 384 5.43 2.75 13.55
C SER A 384 6.26 2.05 14.61
N LEU A 385 7.13 2.79 15.31
CA LEU A 385 7.98 2.22 16.35
C LEU A 385 7.43 2.46 17.78
N GLY A 386 6.53 3.42 17.96
CA GLY A 386 6.08 3.86 19.29
C GLY A 386 7.10 4.74 20.03
N CYS A 387 8.28 4.97 19.45
CA CYS A 387 9.35 5.80 19.99
C CYS A 387 10.19 6.42 18.87
N ASN A 388 10.86 7.54 19.18
CA ASN A 388 11.80 8.18 18.27
C ASN A 388 13.22 7.57 18.45
N PRO A 389 13.80 6.92 17.42
CA PRO A 389 15.12 6.31 17.52
C PRO A 389 16.23 7.37 17.68
N GLN A 390 17.30 7.01 18.39
CA GLN A 390 18.50 7.86 18.55
C GLN A 390 19.71 7.22 17.87
N ASN A 391 20.46 7.98 17.06
CA ASN A 391 21.66 7.51 16.35
C ASN A 391 21.46 6.22 15.54
N LEU A 392 20.34 6.11 14.82
CA LEU A 392 19.96 4.93 14.01
C LEU A 392 19.82 3.63 14.83
N LYS A 393 19.78 3.72 16.16
CA LYS A 393 19.44 2.62 17.05
C LYS A 393 18.08 2.87 17.67
N ILE A 394 17.27 1.82 17.68
CA ILE A 394 16.09 1.78 18.54
C ILE A 394 16.65 1.53 19.94
N ASP A 395 16.26 2.38 20.90
CA ASP A 395 16.72 2.23 22.27
C ASP A 395 16.28 0.86 22.78
N GLY A 396 17.24 -0.03 23.07
CA GLY A 396 16.95 -1.39 23.53
C GLY A 396 16.24 -1.46 24.88
N SER A 397 16.12 -0.34 25.60
CA SER A 397 15.30 -0.22 26.81
C SER A 397 13.83 0.14 26.55
N SER A 398 13.49 0.57 25.33
CA SER A 398 12.13 0.91 24.90
C SER A 398 11.55 -0.24 24.08
N SER A 399 10.42 -0.80 24.52
CA SER A 399 9.70 -1.80 23.73
C SER A 399 9.09 -1.14 22.49
N ILE A 400 9.39 -1.66 21.30
CA ILE A 400 8.71 -1.26 20.06
C ILE A 400 7.21 -1.51 20.23
N ASN A 401 6.42 -0.45 20.15
CA ASN A 401 4.98 -0.50 20.37
C ASN A 401 4.26 0.29 19.27
N PRO A 402 3.97 -0.34 18.11
CA PRO A 402 3.29 0.31 17.00
C PRO A 402 1.93 0.86 17.44
N LEU A 403 1.63 2.10 17.05
CA LEU A 403 0.34 2.75 17.35
C LEU A 403 -0.41 3.03 16.04
N ARG A 404 -1.65 2.50 15.96
CA ARG A 404 -2.63 2.75 14.89
C ARG A 404 -2.16 2.44 13.47
N VAL A 405 -1.09 1.66 13.32
CA VAL A 405 -0.37 1.47 12.05
C VAL A 405 -1.24 0.84 10.97
N ASP A 406 -2.19 -0.01 11.36
CA ASP A 406 -3.10 -0.72 10.46
C ASP A 406 -4.34 0.07 10.05
N GLU A 407 -4.74 1.10 10.78
CA GLU A 407 -5.96 1.87 10.52
C GLU A 407 -6.05 2.47 9.10
N PRO A 408 -4.98 3.07 8.53
CA PRO A 408 -5.02 3.57 7.16
C PRO A 408 -5.37 2.47 6.14
N PHE A 409 -4.82 1.28 6.32
CA PHE A 409 -5.06 0.14 5.43
C PHE A 409 -6.47 -0.45 5.63
N LEU A 410 -6.92 -0.60 6.89
CA LEU A 410 -8.27 -1.06 7.19
C LEU A 410 -9.34 -0.09 6.64
N TRP A 411 -9.07 1.21 6.69
CA TRP A 411 -9.93 2.21 6.04
C TRP A 411 -9.96 2.02 4.53
N LEU A 412 -8.82 1.78 3.88
CA LEU A 412 -8.79 1.47 2.44
C LEU A 412 -9.61 0.20 2.13
N LEU A 413 -9.50 -0.87 2.93
CA LEU A 413 -10.35 -2.05 2.78
C LEU A 413 -11.84 -1.70 2.86
N TYR A 414 -12.24 -0.88 3.84
CA TYR A 414 -13.60 -0.39 3.97
C TYR A 414 -14.04 0.42 2.74
N ARG A 415 -13.20 1.34 2.26
CA ARG A 415 -13.48 2.16 1.08
C ARG A 415 -13.59 1.35 -0.21
N MET A 416 -12.83 0.26 -0.31
CA MET A 416 -12.87 -0.70 -1.41
C MET A 416 -13.98 -1.75 -1.24
N ASN A 417 -14.78 -1.67 -0.17
CA ASN A 417 -15.87 -2.60 0.18
C ASN A 417 -15.39 -4.06 0.40
N TYR A 418 -14.25 -4.23 1.07
CA TYR A 418 -13.70 -5.50 1.55
C TYR A 418 -13.70 -5.67 3.06
N LEU A 419 -14.05 -4.62 3.80
CA LEU A 419 -14.24 -4.64 5.24
C LEU A 419 -15.55 -3.92 5.56
N ASP A 420 -16.38 -4.52 6.40
CA ASP A 420 -17.64 -3.92 6.85
C ASP A 420 -17.35 -2.67 7.71
N GLY A 421 -18.20 -1.66 7.60
CA GLY A 421 -18.17 -0.48 8.47
C GLY A 421 -19.31 -0.50 9.47
N GLY A 422 -19.06 -0.13 10.72
CA GLY A 422 -20.09 -0.07 11.75
C GLY A 422 -19.86 1.06 12.77
N ARG A 423 -20.94 1.55 13.34
CA ARG A 423 -20.92 2.40 14.55
C ARG A 423 -21.10 1.50 15.77
N GLN A 424 -20.32 1.75 16.82
CA GLN A 424 -20.41 1.07 18.12
C GLN A 424 -20.69 2.07 19.22
#